data_AF-A0A0F8YAE9-F1
#
_entry.id   AF-A0A0F8YAE9-F1
#
_cell.length_a   1.000
_cell.length_b   1.000
_cell.length_c   1.000
_cell.angle_alpha   90.00
_cell.angle_beta   90.00
_cell.angle_gamma   90.00
#
_symmetry.space_group_name_H-M   'P 1'
#
loop_
_entity.id
_entity.type
_entity.pdbx_description
1 polymer ?
#
loop_
_entity_poly.entity_id
_entity_poly.type
_entity_poly.pdbx_seq_one_letter_code
_entity_poly.pdbx_strand_id
1 'polypeptide(L)'
;GRKQTGDSYHGLQLRQEIYTPKDLSADTIAAGDHPYSSTLTLSQVKITDNAELGIRYISELRLGILGPAALGFHAQKLIHNITPSDPPQGWDNQVGNDLMLNYNVTVDKGVVEDEYSQFILHGRARLGTVYTDATAGFLVRMEYQPKYFSFIDPDPARRFNIYVEFGGNLRFVGYDASLQGGMFNRTSPYTIPSESVSRIVAEGRINIVLELPKHQLVFYENVVSPRFDASEWHAWLGISYRYWW
;
A
#
# COMPACT_ATOMS: atom_id res chain seq x y z
N GLY A 1 -20.16 0.50 21.63
CA GLY A 1 -19.75 -0.62 22.50
C GLY A 1 -18.25 -0.57 22.73
N ARG A 2 -17.74 -0.95 23.92
CA ARG A 2 -16.29 -1.15 24.13
C ARG A 2 -15.82 -2.25 23.16
N LYS A 3 -14.63 -2.10 22.55
CA LYS A 3 -13.97 -3.20 21.83
C LYS A 3 -13.87 -4.39 22.79
N GLN A 4 -14.56 -5.50 22.48
CA GLN A 4 -14.45 -6.71 23.28
C GLN A 4 -13.27 -7.52 22.74
N THR A 5 -12.63 -8.28 23.63
CA THR A 5 -11.58 -9.22 23.24
C THR A 5 -12.16 -10.27 22.28
N GLY A 6 -11.61 -10.38 21.06
CA GLY A 6 -12.02 -11.41 20.09
C GLY A 6 -12.87 -10.92 18.91
N ASP A 7 -13.09 -9.62 18.75
CA ASP A 7 -13.80 -9.09 17.58
C ASP A 7 -13.01 -9.36 16.28
N SER A 8 -13.66 -10.01 15.31
CA SER A 8 -13.11 -10.22 13.98
C SER A 8 -13.91 -9.42 12.94
N TYR A 9 -13.21 -8.62 12.16
CA TYR A 9 -13.78 -7.82 11.08
C TYR A 9 -13.41 -8.42 9.73
N HIS A 10 -14.34 -8.37 8.79
CA HIS A 10 -14.12 -8.83 7.42
C HIS A 10 -14.37 -7.70 6.43
N GLY A 11 -13.54 -7.63 5.40
CA GLY A 11 -13.67 -6.64 4.34
C GLY A 11 -13.39 -7.25 2.98
N LEU A 12 -14.00 -6.65 1.96
CA LEU A 12 -13.65 -6.88 0.56
C LEU A 12 -12.95 -5.62 0.03
N GLN A 13 -11.91 -5.81 -0.77
CA GLN A 13 -11.17 -4.69 -1.37
C GLN A 13 -10.96 -4.95 -2.86
N LEU A 14 -11.36 -3.99 -3.69
CA LEU A 14 -10.91 -3.90 -5.07
C LEU A 14 -9.73 -2.92 -5.12
N ARG A 15 -8.60 -3.33 -5.70
CA ARG A 15 -7.39 -2.53 -5.80
C ARG A 15 -6.80 -2.62 -7.20
N GLN A 16 -6.46 -1.46 -7.78
CA GLN A 16 -5.63 -1.35 -8.97
C GLN A 16 -4.31 -0.68 -8.58
N GLU A 17 -3.18 -1.31 -8.91
CA GLU A 17 -1.84 -0.72 -8.72
C GLU A 17 -1.24 -0.50 -10.11
N ILE A 18 -0.69 0.68 -10.36
CA ILE A 18 -0.14 1.09 -11.66
C ILE A 18 1.27 1.61 -11.41
N TYR A 19 2.22 1.11 -12.18
CA TYR A 19 3.61 1.51 -12.14
C TYR A 19 4.07 1.90 -13.54
N THR A 20 4.85 2.97 -13.61
CA THR A 20 5.37 3.52 -14.86
C THR A 20 6.84 3.89 -14.71
N PRO A 21 7.59 3.98 -15.82
CA PRO A 21 8.84 4.73 -15.88
C PRO A 21 8.62 6.20 -15.50
N LYS A 22 9.73 6.91 -15.25
CA LYS A 22 9.77 8.36 -15.05
C LYS A 22 9.36 9.12 -16.31
N ASP A 23 9.90 8.73 -17.46
CA ASP A 23 9.55 9.32 -18.76
C ASP A 23 8.33 8.60 -19.36
N LEU A 24 7.19 9.29 -19.35
CA LEU A 24 5.94 8.77 -19.89
C LEU A 24 5.78 9.02 -21.40
N SER A 25 6.60 9.92 -21.96
CA SER A 25 6.49 10.35 -23.36
C SER A 25 7.16 9.37 -24.33
N ALA A 26 8.11 8.58 -23.84
CA ALA A 26 8.77 7.54 -24.62
C ALA A 26 7.80 6.39 -24.96
N ASP A 27 7.75 6.03 -26.24
CA ASP A 27 7.03 4.86 -26.78
C ASP A 27 7.89 3.59 -26.81
N THR A 28 9.17 3.70 -26.46
CA THR A 28 10.14 2.61 -26.39
C THR A 28 10.38 2.14 -24.95
N ILE A 29 11.08 1.01 -24.81
CA ILE A 29 11.48 0.49 -23.50
C ILE A 29 12.47 1.45 -22.83
N ALA A 30 12.07 2.00 -21.68
CA ALA A 30 12.93 2.77 -20.79
C ALA A 30 13.86 1.83 -19.99
N ALA A 31 14.94 1.37 -20.64
CA ALA A 31 15.92 0.48 -20.02
C ALA A 31 16.57 1.14 -18.78
N GLY A 32 16.62 0.40 -17.68
CA GLY A 32 17.09 0.91 -16.39
C GLY A 32 16.04 1.70 -15.60
N ASP A 33 14.78 1.77 -16.04
CA ASP A 33 13.68 2.34 -15.28
C ASP A 33 12.60 1.28 -15.00
N HIS A 34 11.58 1.64 -14.20
CA HIS A 34 10.50 0.74 -13.82
C HIS A 34 9.71 0.32 -15.07
N PRO A 35 9.53 -0.99 -15.34
CA PRO A 35 8.65 -1.43 -16.42
C PRO A 35 7.23 -0.89 -16.22
N TYR A 36 6.55 -0.53 -17.30
CA TYR A 36 5.10 -0.36 -17.21
C TYR A 36 4.50 -1.67 -16.67
N SER A 37 3.70 -1.58 -15.63
CA SER A 37 2.99 -2.74 -15.10
C SER A 37 1.76 -2.28 -14.35
N SER A 38 0.74 -3.14 -14.32
CA SER A 38 -0.43 -2.88 -13.49
C SER A 38 -0.98 -4.18 -12.93
N THR A 39 -1.60 -4.09 -11.75
CA THR A 39 -2.37 -5.19 -11.17
C THR A 39 -3.80 -4.74 -10.93
N LEU A 40 -4.76 -5.65 -11.07
CA LEU A 40 -6.14 -5.46 -10.69
C LEU A 40 -6.57 -6.65 -9.85
N THR A 41 -6.99 -6.39 -8.61
CA THR A 41 -7.17 -7.44 -7.62
C THR A 41 -8.40 -7.25 -6.76
N LEU A 42 -9.03 -8.37 -6.42
CA LEU A 42 -10.03 -8.48 -5.38
C LEU A 42 -9.40 -9.20 -4.19
N SER A 43 -9.52 -8.60 -3.00
CA SER A 43 -9.05 -9.19 -1.76
C SER A 43 -10.18 -9.44 -0.78
N GLN A 44 -10.07 -10.53 -0.04
CA GLN A 44 -10.74 -10.71 1.24
C GLN A 44 -9.75 -10.36 2.36
N VAL A 45 -10.15 -9.46 3.25
CA VAL A 45 -9.36 -9.05 4.42
C VAL A 45 -10.08 -9.53 5.69
N LYS A 46 -9.32 -10.06 6.64
CA LYS A 46 -9.76 -10.32 8.01
C LYS A 46 -8.86 -9.57 8.97
N ILE A 47 -9.46 -8.88 9.92
CA ILE A 47 -8.78 -8.20 11.04
C ILE A 47 -9.27 -8.86 12.32
N THR A 48 -8.38 -9.11 13.28
CA THR A 48 -8.74 -9.64 14.59
C THR A 48 -7.93 -8.91 15.65
N ASP A 49 -8.64 -8.32 16.61
CA ASP A 49 -8.04 -7.53 17.69
C ASP A 49 -8.01 -8.33 18.99
N ASN A 50 -6.84 -8.43 19.59
CA ASN A 50 -6.65 -8.89 20.96
C ASN A 50 -6.25 -7.68 21.82
N ALA A 51 -7.25 -7.06 22.44
CA ALA A 51 -7.05 -5.88 23.27
C ALA A 51 -6.22 -6.17 24.54
N GLU A 52 -6.36 -7.35 25.14
CA GLU A 52 -5.59 -7.75 26.34
C GLU A 52 -4.09 -7.81 26.07
N LEU A 53 -3.72 -8.30 24.89
CA LEU A 53 -2.32 -8.37 24.48
C LEU A 53 -1.86 -7.12 23.72
N GLY A 54 -2.75 -6.18 23.37
CA GLY A 54 -2.43 -5.06 22.48
C GLY A 54 -1.92 -5.54 21.11
N ILE A 55 -2.47 -6.63 20.58
CA ILE A 55 -2.06 -7.23 19.31
C ILE A 55 -3.22 -7.18 18.33
N ARG A 56 -2.92 -6.83 17.08
CA ARG A 56 -3.84 -6.94 15.95
C ARG A 56 -3.26 -7.87 14.89
N TYR A 57 -4.06 -8.82 14.44
CA TYR A 57 -3.74 -9.69 13.32
C TYR A 57 -4.55 -9.28 12.10
N ILE A 58 -3.87 -9.14 10.96
CA ILE A 58 -4.50 -8.84 9.68
C ILE A 58 -4.07 -9.92 8.70
N SER A 59 -5.02 -10.60 8.09
CA SER A 59 -4.75 -11.55 7.00
C SER A 59 -5.53 -11.16 5.75
N GLU A 60 -4.91 -11.27 4.60
CA GLU A 60 -5.48 -10.93 3.30
C GLU A 60 -5.22 -12.06 2.31
N LEU A 61 -6.28 -12.55 1.67
CA LEU A 61 -6.19 -13.36 0.46
C LEU A 61 -6.49 -12.45 -0.73
N ARG A 62 -5.52 -12.30 -1.63
CA ARG A 62 -5.57 -11.40 -2.79
C ARG A 62 -5.51 -12.21 -4.08
N LEU A 63 -6.53 -12.03 -4.93
CA LEU A 63 -6.66 -12.67 -6.24
C LEU A 63 -6.76 -11.61 -7.32
N GLY A 64 -6.20 -11.86 -8.50
CA GLY A 64 -6.36 -10.95 -9.61
C GLY A 64 -5.46 -11.24 -10.80
N ILE A 65 -5.08 -10.18 -11.50
CA ILE A 65 -4.25 -10.26 -12.70
C ILE A 65 -3.18 -9.17 -12.68
N LEU A 66 -2.00 -9.51 -13.18
CA LEU A 66 -0.91 -8.61 -13.55
C LEU A 66 -0.95 -8.40 -15.07
N GLY A 67 -0.58 -7.22 -15.56
CA GLY A 67 -0.37 -6.94 -17.00
C GLY A 67 -1.52 -6.21 -17.70
N PRO A 68 -1.60 -6.23 -19.05
CA PRO A 68 -2.59 -5.46 -19.81
C PRO A 68 -4.05 -5.66 -19.37
N ALA A 69 -4.41 -6.87 -18.95
CA ALA A 69 -5.75 -7.20 -18.49
C ALA A 69 -6.13 -6.52 -17.16
N ALA A 70 -5.16 -5.96 -16.43
CA ALA A 70 -5.40 -5.13 -15.26
C ALA A 70 -5.81 -3.68 -15.61
N LEU A 71 -5.88 -3.32 -16.89
CA LEU A 71 -6.43 -2.05 -17.40
C LEU A 71 -5.67 -0.79 -16.94
N GLY A 72 -4.38 -0.88 -16.62
CA GLY A 72 -3.57 0.25 -16.17
C GLY A 72 -3.52 1.42 -17.16
N PHE A 73 -3.32 1.14 -18.45
CA PHE A 73 -3.35 2.15 -19.52
C PHE A 73 -4.65 2.95 -19.53
N HIS A 74 -5.80 2.27 -19.45
CA HIS A 74 -7.10 2.93 -19.52
C HIS A 74 -7.36 3.82 -18.30
N ALA A 75 -6.96 3.35 -17.11
CA ALA A 75 -7.07 4.13 -15.88
C ALA A 75 -6.16 5.37 -15.91
N GLN A 76 -4.89 5.21 -16.31
CA GLN A 76 -3.97 6.34 -16.44
C GLN A 76 -4.45 7.34 -17.49
N LYS A 77 -4.88 6.87 -18.66
CA LYS A 77 -5.43 7.72 -19.73
C LYS A 77 -6.66 8.49 -19.27
N LEU A 78 -7.55 7.87 -18.49
CA LEU A 78 -8.71 8.57 -17.94
C LEU A 78 -8.28 9.75 -17.05
N ILE A 79 -7.31 9.54 -16.16
CA ILE A 79 -6.79 10.60 -15.28
C ILE A 79 -6.06 11.68 -16.08
N HIS A 80 -5.26 11.31 -17.08
CA HIS A 80 -4.54 12.24 -17.96
C HIS A 80 -5.48 13.02 -18.90
N ASN A 81 -6.72 12.57 -19.12
CA ASN A 81 -7.72 13.36 -19.85
C ASN A 81 -8.39 14.41 -18.95
N ILE A 82 -8.41 14.20 -17.63
CA ILE A 82 -9.02 15.10 -16.65
C ILE A 82 -7.98 16.11 -16.12
N THR A 83 -6.70 15.73 -16.14
CA THR A 83 -5.56 16.58 -15.76
C THR A 83 -4.85 17.08 -17.03
N PRO A 84 -4.21 18.26 -17.03
CA PRO A 84 -3.47 18.74 -18.20
C PRO A 84 -2.12 18.00 -18.33
N SER A 85 -2.15 16.74 -18.75
CA SER A 85 -0.99 15.85 -18.80
C SER A 85 -0.86 15.19 -20.18
N ASP A 86 0.38 14.98 -20.65
CA ASP A 86 0.64 14.26 -21.90
C ASP A 86 0.27 12.77 -21.80
N PRO A 87 -0.23 12.14 -22.88
CA PRO A 87 -0.63 10.74 -22.86
C PRO A 87 0.58 9.80 -22.75
N PRO A 88 0.52 8.75 -21.90
CA PRO A 88 1.62 7.79 -21.77
C PRO A 88 1.72 6.92 -23.04
N GLN A 89 2.91 6.82 -23.62
CA GLN A 89 3.11 6.11 -24.90
C GLN A 89 3.68 4.68 -24.75
N GLY A 90 4.33 4.35 -23.63
CA GLY A 90 5.08 3.09 -23.49
C GLY A 90 4.28 1.85 -23.06
N TRP A 91 2.95 1.93 -22.95
CA TRP A 91 2.12 0.85 -22.38
C TRP A 91 2.09 -0.45 -23.21
N ASP A 92 2.47 -0.40 -24.48
CA ASP A 92 2.63 -1.59 -25.33
C ASP A 92 3.82 -2.46 -24.89
N ASN A 93 4.77 -1.87 -24.15
CA ASN A 93 5.95 -2.55 -23.60
C ASN A 93 5.78 -2.97 -22.13
N GLN A 94 4.55 -3.03 -21.62
CA GLN A 94 4.30 -3.37 -20.22
C GLN A 94 4.56 -4.86 -19.91
N VAL A 95 4.75 -5.17 -18.63
CA VAL A 95 4.79 -6.55 -18.11
C VAL A 95 3.57 -7.34 -18.58
N GLY A 96 3.79 -8.57 -19.07
CA GLY A 96 2.77 -9.41 -19.66
C GLY A 96 1.72 -9.91 -18.67
N ASN A 97 0.60 -10.40 -19.21
CA ASN A 97 -0.50 -10.92 -18.40
C ASN A 97 -0.06 -12.11 -17.54
N ASP A 98 -0.40 -12.10 -16.26
CA ASP A 98 -0.20 -13.24 -15.37
C ASP A 98 -1.21 -13.31 -14.22
N LEU A 99 -1.47 -14.50 -13.70
CA LEU A 99 -2.39 -14.73 -12.59
C LEU A 99 -1.77 -14.30 -11.27
N MET A 100 -2.53 -13.51 -10.50
CA MET A 100 -2.16 -13.08 -9.17
C MET A 100 -2.88 -13.90 -8.10
N LEU A 101 -2.08 -14.53 -7.23
CA LEU A 101 -2.50 -15.13 -5.98
C LEU A 101 -1.46 -14.77 -4.91
N ASN A 102 -1.91 -14.06 -3.88
CA ASN A 102 -1.07 -13.67 -2.76
C ASN A 102 -1.82 -13.89 -1.44
N TYR A 103 -1.10 -14.39 -0.44
CA TYR A 103 -1.54 -14.40 0.94
C TYR A 103 -0.62 -13.50 1.76
N ASN A 104 -1.23 -12.53 2.45
CA ASN A 104 -0.51 -11.52 3.20
C ASN A 104 -0.94 -11.60 4.67
N VAL A 105 0.02 -11.53 5.58
CA VAL A 105 -0.22 -11.49 7.03
C VAL A 105 0.52 -10.29 7.60
N THR A 106 -0.16 -9.51 8.42
CA THR A 106 0.43 -8.43 9.23
C THR A 106 0.09 -8.67 10.69
N VAL A 107 1.06 -8.43 11.57
CA VAL A 107 0.89 -8.44 13.02
C VAL A 107 1.34 -7.09 13.54
N ASP A 108 0.42 -6.37 14.17
CA ASP A 108 0.69 -5.12 14.87
C ASP A 108 0.74 -5.39 16.37
N LYS A 109 1.73 -4.81 17.05
CA LYS A 109 1.89 -4.87 18.50
C LYS A 109 1.99 -3.45 19.04
N GLY A 110 1.00 -3.04 19.84
CA GLY A 110 1.09 -1.86 20.69
C GLY A 110 2.19 -2.05 21.73
N VAL A 111 3.16 -1.15 21.75
CA VAL A 111 4.29 -1.14 22.70
C VAL A 111 4.09 -0.03 23.72
N VAL A 112 3.68 1.15 23.28
CA VAL A 112 3.27 2.27 24.13
C VAL A 112 1.89 2.70 23.69
N GLU A 113 0.99 2.85 24.65
CA GLU A 113 -0.33 3.43 24.43
C GLU A 113 -0.63 4.31 25.64
N ASP A 114 -0.54 5.62 25.43
CA ASP A 114 -0.91 6.62 26.43
C ASP A 114 -2.08 7.47 25.92
N GLU A 115 -2.38 8.54 26.65
CA GLU A 115 -3.52 9.39 26.36
C GLU A 115 -3.37 10.18 25.03
N TYR A 116 -2.15 10.49 24.62
CA TYR A 116 -1.83 11.34 23.46
C TYR A 116 -0.98 10.64 22.40
N SER A 117 -0.46 9.46 22.68
CA SER A 117 0.49 8.81 21.81
C SER A 117 0.33 7.29 21.77
N GLN A 118 0.62 6.74 20.59
CA GLN A 118 0.72 5.30 20.39
C GLN A 118 2.01 4.98 19.65
N PHE A 119 2.75 3.99 20.14
CA PHE A 119 3.86 3.39 19.44
C PHE A 119 3.54 1.93 19.16
N ILE A 120 3.52 1.60 17.87
CA ILE A 120 3.18 0.28 17.35
C ILE A 120 4.38 -0.25 16.59
N LEU A 121 4.81 -1.46 16.90
CA LEU A 121 5.68 -2.24 16.04
C LEU A 121 4.83 -3.14 15.16
N HIS A 122 5.23 -3.35 13.92
CA HIS A 122 4.54 -4.29 13.05
C HIS A 122 5.48 -5.11 12.18
N GLY A 123 5.03 -6.33 11.90
CA GLY A 123 5.67 -7.24 10.96
C GLY A 123 4.66 -7.67 9.90
N ARG A 124 5.07 -7.69 8.63
CA ARG A 124 4.27 -8.20 7.52
C ARG A 124 5.03 -9.26 6.75
N ALA A 125 4.35 -10.31 6.32
CA ALA A 125 4.84 -11.25 5.33
C ALA A 125 3.85 -11.33 4.16
N ARG A 126 4.36 -11.30 2.94
CA ARG A 126 3.60 -11.52 1.71
C ARG A 126 4.21 -12.71 0.99
N LEU A 127 3.38 -13.67 0.60
CA LEU A 127 3.79 -14.83 -0.17
C LEU A 127 2.82 -15.04 -1.32
N GLY A 128 3.33 -15.20 -2.53
CA GLY A 128 2.49 -15.38 -3.70
C GLY A 128 3.19 -15.16 -5.03
N THR A 129 2.38 -15.05 -6.07
CA THR A 129 2.82 -15.02 -7.47
C THR A 129 3.19 -13.62 -7.96
N VAL A 130 2.85 -12.56 -7.21
CA VAL A 130 3.22 -11.18 -7.53
C VAL A 130 4.22 -10.61 -6.53
N TYR A 131 4.02 -10.86 -5.23
CA TYR A 131 4.94 -10.38 -4.19
C TYR A 131 5.38 -11.51 -3.26
N THR A 132 6.68 -11.58 -2.98
CA THR A 132 7.25 -12.37 -1.90
C THR A 132 8.24 -11.52 -1.11
N ASP A 133 7.87 -11.14 0.11
CA ASP A 133 8.69 -10.29 0.97
C ASP A 133 8.28 -10.39 2.44
N ALA A 134 9.19 -9.91 3.28
CA ALA A 134 8.95 -9.65 4.69
C ALA A 134 9.19 -8.17 4.98
N THR A 135 8.37 -7.56 5.84
CA THR A 135 8.50 -6.17 6.26
C THR A 135 8.56 -6.13 7.78
N ALA A 136 9.48 -5.35 8.33
CA ALA A 136 9.46 -4.94 9.72
C ALA A 136 9.34 -3.42 9.76
N GLY A 137 8.49 -2.89 10.62
CA GLY A 137 8.24 -1.47 10.68
C GLY A 137 7.66 -1.02 12.00
N PHE A 138 7.42 0.27 12.07
CA PHE A 138 6.80 0.90 13.23
C PHE A 138 5.86 2.03 12.79
N LEU A 139 4.99 2.40 13.71
CA LEU A 139 4.11 3.54 13.60
C LEU A 139 4.11 4.28 14.94
N VAL A 140 4.35 5.57 14.89
CA VAL A 140 4.10 6.51 15.98
C VAL A 140 2.85 7.30 15.59
N ARG A 141 1.87 7.35 16.47
CA ARG A 141 0.70 8.24 16.35
C ARG A 141 0.75 9.23 17.50
N MET A 142 0.48 10.50 17.20
CA MET A 142 0.38 11.58 18.17
C MET A 142 -0.96 12.29 17.99
N GLU A 143 -1.82 12.19 18.99
CA GLU A 143 -3.17 12.73 19.01
C GLU A 143 -3.20 14.12 19.66
N TYR A 144 -3.91 15.06 19.03
CA TYR A 144 -4.15 16.37 19.64
C TYR A 144 -5.24 16.30 20.72
N GLN A 145 -6.27 15.47 20.51
CA GLN A 145 -7.33 15.23 21.48
C GLN A 145 -7.37 13.77 21.92
N PRO A 146 -7.28 13.50 23.23
CA PRO A 146 -7.17 12.14 23.71
C PRO A 146 -8.49 11.35 23.62
N LYS A 147 -8.46 10.07 23.22
CA LYS A 147 -9.60 9.12 23.30
C LYS A 147 -10.82 9.46 22.43
N TYR A 148 -10.64 10.15 21.31
CA TYR A 148 -11.75 10.52 20.41
C TYR A 148 -12.56 9.31 19.88
N PHE A 149 -11.89 8.17 19.66
CA PHE A 149 -12.50 6.88 19.26
C PHE A 149 -12.13 5.74 20.20
N SER A 150 -12.19 5.92 21.53
CA SER A 150 -12.08 4.77 22.45
C SER A 150 -13.21 3.73 22.29
N PHE A 151 -14.15 3.97 21.36
CA PHE A 151 -15.27 3.12 20.97
C PHE A 151 -15.34 2.99 19.44
N ILE A 152 -16.06 1.97 18.94
CA ILE A 152 -16.28 1.74 17.51
C ILE A 152 -16.94 2.94 16.80
N ASP A 153 -17.68 3.76 17.56
CA ASP A 153 -18.30 5.01 17.11
C ASP A 153 -17.61 6.24 17.74
N PRO A 154 -17.59 7.40 17.05
CA PRO A 154 -17.07 8.63 17.62
C PRO A 154 -17.87 9.03 18.85
N ASP A 155 -17.20 9.60 19.85
CA ASP A 155 -17.88 10.23 20.99
C ASP A 155 -18.84 11.33 20.45
N PRO A 156 -20.16 11.23 20.69
CA PRO A 156 -21.13 12.22 20.21
C PRO A 156 -20.84 13.65 20.69
N ALA A 157 -20.10 13.81 21.80
CA ALA A 157 -19.70 15.09 22.35
C ALA A 157 -18.49 15.72 21.65
N ARG A 158 -17.68 14.92 20.95
CA ARG A 158 -16.47 15.39 20.26
C ARG A 158 -16.67 15.20 18.76
N ARG A 159 -16.82 16.32 18.05
CA ARG A 159 -17.14 16.35 16.61
C ARG A 159 -15.91 16.47 15.71
N PHE A 160 -14.72 16.63 16.27
CA PHE A 160 -13.51 16.81 15.48
C PHE A 160 -12.29 16.26 16.22
N ASN A 161 -11.40 15.59 15.49
CA ASN A 161 -10.09 15.17 15.96
C ASN A 161 -9.03 15.37 14.87
N ILE A 162 -7.80 15.61 15.33
CA ILE A 162 -6.62 15.68 14.48
C ILE A 162 -5.49 14.91 15.14
N TYR A 163 -4.78 14.13 14.35
CA TYR A 163 -3.55 13.48 14.78
C TYR A 163 -2.55 13.38 13.63
N VAL A 164 -1.29 13.19 14.02
CA VAL A 164 -0.20 12.95 13.10
C VAL A 164 0.28 11.52 13.28
N GLU A 165 0.58 10.84 12.18
CA GLU A 165 1.25 9.56 12.20
C GLU A 165 2.58 9.65 11.48
N PHE A 166 3.61 9.04 12.05
CA PHE A 166 4.90 8.81 11.43
C PHE A 166 5.17 7.31 11.40
N GLY A 167 5.63 6.78 10.28
CA GLY A 167 5.99 5.37 10.18
C GLY A 167 7.25 5.17 9.38
N GLY A 168 7.96 4.09 9.71
CA GLY A 168 9.13 3.63 8.98
C GLY A 168 9.07 2.12 8.78
N ASN A 169 9.38 1.66 7.57
CA ASN A 169 9.39 0.26 7.19
C ASN A 169 10.73 -0.11 6.55
N LEU A 170 11.20 -1.31 6.85
CA LEU A 170 12.24 -2.02 6.10
C LEU A 170 11.64 -3.28 5.49
N ARG A 171 11.69 -3.37 4.16
CA ARG A 171 11.13 -4.48 3.40
C ARG A 171 12.25 -5.30 2.77
N PHE A 172 12.29 -6.58 3.11
CA PHE A 172 13.17 -7.59 2.54
C PHE A 172 12.49 -8.25 1.34
N VAL A 173 12.96 -7.94 0.13
CA VAL A 173 12.31 -8.31 -1.13
C VAL A 173 12.91 -9.60 -1.70
N GLY A 174 12.11 -10.67 -1.71
CA GLY A 174 12.44 -11.91 -2.40
C GLY A 174 12.03 -11.89 -3.87
N TYR A 175 10.79 -11.46 -4.14
CA TYR A 175 10.22 -11.38 -5.48
C TYR A 175 9.24 -10.23 -5.62
N ASP A 176 9.32 -9.53 -6.75
CA ASP A 176 8.41 -8.44 -7.12
C ASP A 176 8.08 -8.48 -8.61
N ALA A 177 6.90 -9.00 -8.94
CA ALA A 177 6.48 -9.17 -10.34
C ALA A 177 6.21 -7.86 -11.07
N SER A 178 6.00 -6.74 -10.36
CA SER A 178 5.89 -5.42 -11.00
C SER A 178 7.21 -4.99 -11.66
N LEU A 179 8.34 -5.52 -11.15
CA LEU A 179 9.68 -5.30 -11.68
C LEU A 179 10.15 -6.49 -12.53
N GLN A 180 9.99 -7.70 -12.01
CA GLN A 180 10.61 -8.93 -12.52
C GLN A 180 9.72 -9.73 -13.48
N GLY A 181 8.51 -9.25 -13.77
CA GLY A 181 7.53 -9.94 -14.59
C GLY A 181 6.77 -11.05 -13.84
N GLY A 182 5.80 -11.67 -14.53
CA GLY A 182 4.95 -12.71 -13.98
C GLY A 182 5.66 -14.03 -13.62
N MET A 183 5.13 -14.77 -12.64
CA MET A 183 5.67 -16.06 -12.20
C MET A 183 5.46 -17.19 -13.21
N PHE A 184 4.31 -17.21 -13.89
CA PHE A 184 3.92 -18.24 -14.85
C PHE A 184 4.17 -17.80 -16.29
N ASN A 185 3.97 -16.50 -16.59
CA ASN A 185 4.22 -15.95 -17.91
C ASN A 185 5.56 -15.20 -17.98
N ARG A 186 6.47 -15.67 -18.84
CA ARG A 186 7.82 -15.12 -19.04
C ARG A 186 8.00 -14.36 -20.36
N THR A 187 6.92 -14.04 -21.07
CA THR A 187 6.98 -13.33 -22.37
C THR A 187 6.97 -11.81 -22.23
N SER A 188 7.28 -11.27 -21.05
CA SER A 188 7.28 -9.81 -20.84
C SER A 188 8.38 -9.16 -21.69
N PRO A 189 8.08 -8.09 -22.44
CA PRO A 189 9.05 -7.44 -23.32
C PRO A 189 10.21 -6.79 -22.56
N TYR A 190 9.97 -6.36 -21.32
CA TYR A 190 10.98 -5.78 -20.44
C TYR A 190 10.69 -6.09 -18.97
N THR A 191 11.75 -6.41 -18.22
CA THR A 191 11.74 -6.67 -16.78
C THR A 191 13.08 -6.26 -16.17
N ILE A 192 13.09 -6.01 -14.86
CA ILE A 192 14.31 -5.81 -14.08
C ILE A 192 14.86 -7.18 -13.67
N PRO A 193 16.14 -7.47 -13.95
CA PRO A 193 16.75 -8.73 -13.56
C PRO A 193 16.88 -8.83 -12.04
N SER A 194 16.87 -10.05 -11.52
CA SER A 194 16.79 -10.33 -10.08
C SER A 194 17.99 -9.76 -9.30
N GLU A 195 19.17 -9.80 -9.91
CA GLU A 195 20.41 -9.26 -9.38
C GLU A 195 20.37 -7.73 -9.20
N SER A 196 19.57 -7.02 -10.01
CA SER A 196 19.43 -5.57 -9.91
C SER A 196 18.31 -5.12 -8.99
N VAL A 197 17.49 -6.04 -8.46
CA VAL A 197 16.44 -5.69 -7.49
C VAL A 197 17.06 -5.47 -6.12
N SER A 198 16.75 -4.31 -5.52
CA SER A 198 17.18 -3.99 -4.16
C SER A 198 16.49 -4.93 -3.17
N ARG A 199 17.29 -5.72 -2.46
CA ARG A 199 16.79 -6.71 -1.48
C ARG A 199 16.29 -6.10 -0.19
N ILE A 200 16.67 -4.86 0.08
CA ILE A 200 16.20 -4.09 1.23
C ILE A 200 15.69 -2.77 0.68
N VAL A 201 14.42 -2.48 0.95
CA VAL A 201 13.78 -1.22 0.59
C VAL A 201 13.31 -0.55 1.87
N ALA A 202 13.73 0.70 2.08
CA ALA A 202 13.27 1.53 3.18
C ALA A 202 12.09 2.41 2.73
N GLU A 203 11.07 2.53 3.56
CA GLU A 203 9.93 3.40 3.33
C GLU A 203 9.68 4.26 4.56
N GLY A 204 9.52 5.56 4.38
CA GLY A 204 9.08 6.50 5.40
C GLY A 204 7.71 7.07 5.03
N ARG A 205 6.84 7.25 6.01
CA ARG A 205 5.53 7.89 5.80
C ARG A 205 5.23 8.91 6.89
N ILE A 206 4.53 9.96 6.51
CA ILE A 206 3.88 10.88 7.44
C ILE A 206 2.43 11.10 7.02
N ASN A 207 1.51 11.04 7.97
CA ASN A 207 0.09 11.28 7.77
C ASN A 207 -0.37 12.42 8.67
N ILE A 208 -1.17 13.34 8.12
CA ILE A 208 -2.00 14.27 8.88
C ILE A 208 -3.44 13.81 8.71
N VAL A 209 -4.07 13.41 9.81
CA VAL A 209 -5.41 12.83 9.80
C VAL A 209 -6.40 13.78 10.45
N LEU A 210 -7.48 14.07 9.73
CA LEU A 210 -8.62 14.84 10.19
C LEU A 210 -9.81 13.89 10.30
N GLU A 211 -10.42 13.83 11.48
CA GLU A 211 -11.60 13.02 11.73
C GLU A 211 -12.78 13.91 12.11
N LEU A 212 -13.89 13.69 11.42
CA LEU A 212 -15.19 14.32 11.59
C LEU A 212 -16.23 13.21 11.82
N PRO A 213 -17.46 13.52 12.22
CA PRO A 213 -18.49 12.49 12.39
C PRO A 213 -18.72 11.83 11.03
N LYS A 214 -18.56 10.50 10.94
CA LYS A 214 -18.71 9.69 9.71
C LYS A 214 -17.67 9.91 8.61
N HIS A 215 -16.75 10.86 8.76
CA HIS A 215 -15.79 11.21 7.72
C HIS A 215 -14.36 11.24 8.26
N GLN A 216 -13.41 10.78 7.46
CA GLN A 216 -11.99 10.93 7.73
C GLN A 216 -11.28 11.36 6.45
N LEU A 217 -10.40 12.34 6.59
CA LEU A 217 -9.52 12.83 5.54
C LEU A 217 -8.08 12.64 6.00
N VAL A 218 -7.25 12.03 5.16
CA VAL A 218 -5.83 11.81 5.42
C VAL A 218 -5.04 12.47 4.33
N PHE A 219 -4.16 13.40 4.71
CA PHE A 219 -3.09 13.89 3.84
C PHE A 219 -1.84 13.08 4.18
N TYR A 220 -1.19 12.51 3.18
CA TYR A 220 -0.02 11.67 3.41
C TYR A 220 1.11 12.01 2.46
N GLU A 221 2.33 11.79 2.95
CA GLU A 221 3.56 11.74 2.17
C GLU A 221 4.22 10.38 2.40
N ASN A 222 4.70 9.78 1.31
CA ASN A 222 5.56 8.61 1.38
C ASN A 222 6.88 8.91 0.69
N VAL A 223 7.96 8.36 1.25
CA VAL A 223 9.31 8.38 0.68
C VAL A 223 9.80 6.94 0.64
N VAL A 224 10.36 6.51 -0.49
CA VAL A 224 10.83 5.15 -0.69
C VAL A 224 12.24 5.17 -1.25
N SER A 225 13.11 4.32 -0.70
CA SER A 225 14.46 4.12 -1.21
C SER A 225 14.44 3.47 -2.60
N PRO A 226 15.56 3.49 -3.34
CA PRO A 226 15.70 2.70 -4.55
C PRO A 226 15.17 1.26 -4.41
N ARG A 227 14.41 0.79 -5.41
CA ARG A 227 13.87 -0.58 -5.52
C ARG A 227 14.71 -1.46 -6.45
N PHE A 228 15.59 -0.86 -7.25
CA PHE A 228 16.55 -1.52 -8.12
C PHE A 228 17.75 -0.59 -8.41
N ASP A 229 18.87 -1.12 -8.92
CA ASP A 229 20.16 -0.41 -9.03
C ASP A 229 20.10 0.98 -9.67
N ALA A 230 19.34 1.12 -10.76
CA ALA A 230 19.20 2.37 -11.50
C ALA A 230 18.06 3.27 -10.99
N SER A 231 17.27 2.81 -10.02
CA SER A 231 16.20 3.63 -9.42
C SER A 231 16.77 4.62 -8.41
N GLU A 232 16.06 5.73 -8.26
CA GLU A 232 16.38 6.76 -7.27
C GLU A 232 15.38 6.73 -6.12
N TRP A 233 15.63 7.56 -5.11
CA TRP A 233 14.63 7.87 -4.11
C TRP A 233 13.39 8.47 -4.77
N HIS A 234 12.22 8.01 -4.35
CA HIS A 234 10.95 8.49 -4.86
C HIS A 234 10.04 8.90 -3.73
N ALA A 235 9.32 10.01 -3.90
CA ALA A 235 8.36 10.51 -2.94
C ALA A 235 7.08 10.94 -3.65
N TRP A 236 5.95 10.76 -2.97
CA TRP A 236 4.66 11.22 -3.47
C TRP A 236 3.75 11.64 -2.32
N LEU A 237 2.87 12.59 -2.65
CA LEU A 237 1.81 13.06 -1.78
C LEU A 237 0.48 12.46 -2.22
N GLY A 238 -0.46 12.34 -1.28
CA GLY A 238 -1.81 11.99 -1.65
C GLY A 238 -2.83 12.31 -0.57
N ILE A 239 -4.08 12.08 -0.95
CA ILE A 239 -5.25 12.30 -0.11
C ILE A 239 -6.03 10.99 -0.05
N SER A 240 -6.42 10.57 1.15
CA SER A 240 -7.34 9.46 1.36
C SER A 240 -8.60 9.96 2.05
N TYR A 241 -9.75 9.49 1.59
CA TYR A 241 -11.04 9.78 2.18
C TYR A 241 -11.72 8.48 2.61
N ARG A 242 -12.25 8.46 3.83
CA ARG A 242 -13.01 7.35 4.38
C ARG A 242 -14.34 7.85 4.92
N TYR A 243 -15.38 7.05 4.69
CA TYR A 243 -16.73 7.28 5.19
C TYR A 243 -17.26 6.02 5.87
N TRP A 244 -18.06 6.19 6.93
CA TRP A 244 -18.78 5.10 7.60
C TRP A 244 -20.22 5.53 7.93
N TRP A 245 -21.15 4.58 7.95
CA TRP A 245 -22.59 4.82 8.14
C TRP A 245 -23.09 4.44 9.52
#